data_AF-A0A3B9WT48-F1
#
_entry.id   AF-A0A3B9WT48-F1
#
_cell.length_a   1.000
_cell.length_b   1.000
_cell.length_c   1.000
_cell.angle_alpha   90.00
_cell.angle_beta   90.00
_cell.angle_gamma   90.00
#
_symmetry.space_group_name_H-M   'P 1'
#
loop_
_entity.id
_entity.type
_entity.pdbx_description
1 polymer ?
#
loop_
_entity_poly.entity_id
_entity_poly.type
_entity_poly.pdbx_seq_one_letter_code
_entity_poly.pdbx_strand_id
1 'polypeptide(L)'
;TTVTEQHPEGIILSNWFLRRIEDKYCGLEVTGGKTGFVNESGNCAVSHGTAEDGREYICVVAGSTSAWKCIYDHVAIYRRFFDPDYVPVQRAPAEEETSEDEGE
;
A
#
# COMPACT_ATOMS: atom_id res chain seq x y z
N THR A 1 19.94 6.93 -8.70
CA THR A 1 20.29 6.82 -10.14
C THR A 1 21.76 7.17 -10.30
N THR A 2 22.38 6.91 -11.46
CA THR A 2 23.75 7.36 -11.70
C THR A 2 23.83 8.89 -11.78
N VAL A 3 24.97 9.43 -11.39
CA VAL A 3 25.28 10.86 -11.42
C VAL A 3 25.26 11.38 -12.86
N THR A 4 24.77 12.59 -13.07
CA THR A 4 24.83 13.30 -14.36
C THR A 4 25.37 14.72 -14.15
N GLU A 5 25.73 15.42 -15.23
CA GLU A 5 26.13 16.83 -15.13
C GLU A 5 25.02 17.72 -14.55
N GLN A 6 23.76 17.40 -14.84
CA GLN A 6 22.58 18.12 -14.32
C GLN A 6 22.25 17.76 -12.86
N HIS A 7 22.63 16.57 -12.41
CA HIS A 7 22.41 16.08 -11.05
C HIS A 7 23.70 15.45 -10.50
N PRO A 8 24.65 16.29 -10.03
CA PRO A 8 25.95 15.85 -9.52
C PRO A 8 25.89 14.90 -8.31
N GLU A 9 24.78 14.94 -7.58
CA GLU A 9 24.46 14.06 -6.45
C GLU A 9 23.66 12.81 -6.85
N GLY A 10 23.22 12.73 -8.11
CA GLY A 10 22.27 11.72 -8.58
C GLY A 10 20.84 11.97 -8.10
N ILE A 11 19.89 11.15 -8.57
CA ILE A 11 18.48 11.25 -8.19
C ILE A 11 18.11 10.08 -7.26
N ILE A 12 17.53 10.41 -6.11
CA ILE A 12 16.90 9.44 -5.23
C ILE A 12 15.49 9.18 -5.75
N LEU A 13 15.25 7.95 -6.20
CA LEU A 13 13.91 7.49 -6.60
C LEU A 13 13.30 6.72 -5.43
N SER A 14 12.03 6.99 -5.16
CA SER A 14 11.27 6.24 -4.16
C SER A 14 9.92 5.81 -4.72
N ASN A 15 9.47 4.62 -4.33
CA ASN A 15 8.15 4.12 -4.69
C ASN A 15 7.14 4.61 -3.64
N TRP A 16 6.12 5.35 -4.08
CA TRP A 16 5.06 5.87 -3.22
C TRP A 16 4.30 4.80 -2.44
N PHE A 17 4.08 3.63 -3.04
CA PHE A 17 3.45 2.51 -2.36
C PHE A 17 4.34 1.98 -1.23
N LEU A 18 5.62 1.74 -1.53
CA LEU A 18 6.58 1.22 -0.55
C LEU A 18 6.75 2.18 0.62
N ARG A 19 6.89 3.49 0.37
CA ARG A 19 6.95 4.49 1.43
C ARG A 19 5.74 4.53 2.36
N ARG A 20 4.57 4.12 1.88
CA ARG A 20 3.34 4.10 2.70
C ARG A 20 3.22 2.83 3.53
N ILE A 21 3.82 1.73 3.08
CA ILE A 21 3.68 0.40 3.71
C ILE A 21 4.92 -0.03 4.49
N GLU A 22 6.10 0.55 4.23
CA GLU A 22 7.39 0.15 4.82
C GLU A 22 7.40 0.19 6.35
N ASP A 23 6.71 1.17 6.94
CA ASP A 23 6.58 1.29 8.41
C ASP A 23 5.46 0.42 9.02
N LYS A 24 4.82 -0.44 8.23
CA LYS A 24 3.67 -1.25 8.65
C LYS A 24 4.04 -2.72 8.73
N TYR A 25 3.76 -3.35 9.87
CA TYR A 25 3.97 -4.78 10.04
C TYR A 25 3.00 -5.60 9.17
N CYS A 26 3.54 -6.42 8.26
CA CYS A 26 2.77 -7.26 7.33
C CYS A 26 2.97 -8.77 7.56
N GLY A 27 3.92 -9.19 8.41
CA GLY A 27 4.31 -10.60 8.53
C GLY A 27 5.14 -11.15 7.35
N LEU A 28 5.44 -10.31 6.35
CA LEU A 28 6.34 -10.59 5.24
C LEU A 28 7.02 -9.32 4.74
N GLU A 29 8.02 -9.45 3.88
CA GLU A 29 8.72 -8.32 3.26
C GLU A 29 8.01 -7.89 1.98
N VAL A 30 7.54 -6.64 1.91
CA VAL A 30 6.90 -6.08 0.71
C VAL A 30 7.96 -5.39 -0.16
N THR A 31 8.25 -5.94 -1.33
CA THR A 31 9.36 -5.49 -2.19
C THR A 31 8.92 -4.68 -3.41
N GLY A 32 7.63 -4.64 -3.70
CA GLY A 32 7.11 -3.85 -4.80
C GLY A 32 5.63 -3.54 -4.70
N GLY A 33 5.19 -2.56 -5.48
CA GLY A 33 3.78 -2.29 -5.66
C GLY A 33 3.48 -1.25 -6.72
N LYS A 34 2.24 -1.27 -7.20
CA LYS A 34 1.70 -0.33 -8.17
C LYS A 34 0.33 0.13 -7.69
N THR A 35 0.12 1.44 -7.70
CA THR A 35 -1.18 2.08 -7.45
C THR A 35 -1.87 2.47 -8.76
N GLY A 36 -3.20 2.55 -8.73
CA GLY A 36 -4.04 3.03 -9.81
C GLY A 36 -5.32 3.67 -9.28
N PHE A 37 -5.78 4.71 -9.97
CA PHE A 37 -7.02 5.40 -9.65
C PHE A 37 -7.68 5.90 -10.93
N VAL A 38 -8.97 5.60 -11.09
CA VAL A 38 -9.92 6.32 -11.93
C VAL A 38 -11.25 6.40 -11.17
N ASN A 39 -12.11 7.34 -11.54
CA ASN A 39 -13.38 7.57 -10.83
C ASN A 39 -14.25 6.30 -10.75
N GLU A 40 -14.26 5.51 -11.82
CA GLU A 40 -15.05 4.29 -11.94
C GLU A 40 -14.48 3.12 -11.12
N SER A 41 -13.16 3.09 -10.89
CA SER A 41 -12.50 2.01 -10.16
C SER A 41 -12.25 2.33 -8.69
N GLY A 42 -12.35 3.60 -8.30
CA GLY A 42 -11.80 4.08 -7.04
C GLY A 42 -10.29 3.81 -6.92
N ASN A 43 -9.80 3.66 -5.69
CA ASN A 43 -8.39 3.42 -5.41
C ASN A 43 -8.06 1.92 -5.50
N CYS A 44 -7.09 1.57 -6.32
CA CYS A 44 -6.59 0.22 -6.51
C CYS A 44 -5.08 0.15 -6.25
N ALA A 45 -4.61 -0.99 -5.74
CA ALA A 45 -3.19 -1.28 -5.69
C ALA A 45 -2.92 -2.78 -5.77
N VAL A 46 -1.74 -3.11 -6.29
CA VAL A 46 -1.14 -4.44 -6.25
C VAL A 46 0.21 -4.34 -5.57
N SER A 47 0.56 -5.34 -4.74
CA SER A 47 1.89 -5.45 -4.16
C SER A 47 2.46 -6.85 -4.28
N HIS A 48 3.79 -6.92 -4.21
CA HIS A 48 4.56 -8.15 -4.19
C HIS A 48 5.23 -8.30 -2.82
N GLY A 49 5.05 -9.46 -2.19
CA GLY A 49 5.60 -9.77 -0.88
C GLY A 49 6.29 -11.13 -0.84
N THR A 50 7.36 -11.23 -0.05
CA THR A 50 8.15 -12.46 0.11
C THR A 50 8.13 -12.90 1.58
N ALA A 51 7.68 -14.12 1.84
CA ALA A 51 7.65 -14.71 3.17
C ALA A 51 9.04 -15.26 3.59
N GLU A 52 9.21 -15.58 4.88
CA GLU A 52 10.48 -16.09 5.42
C GLU A 52 10.96 -17.39 4.75
N ASP A 53 10.04 -18.23 4.26
CA ASP A 53 10.36 -19.46 3.52
C ASP A 53 10.76 -19.21 2.06
N GLY A 54 10.84 -17.94 1.64
CA GLY A 54 11.14 -17.51 0.28
C GLY A 54 9.96 -17.58 -0.69
N ARG A 55 8.75 -17.95 -0.23
CA ARG A 55 7.57 -17.98 -1.08
C ARG A 55 7.09 -16.55 -1.38
N GLU A 56 6.78 -16.32 -2.64
CA GLU A 56 6.32 -15.03 -3.15
C GLU A 56 4.80 -14.97 -3.25
N TYR A 57 4.25 -13.81 -2.96
CA TYR A 57 2.82 -13.53 -2.93
C TYR A 57 2.50 -12.22 -3.63
N ILE A 58 1.35 -12.19 -4.28
CA ILE A 58 0.77 -10.98 -4.87
C ILE A 58 -0.52 -10.68 -4.13
N CYS A 59 -0.63 -9.46 -3.58
CA CYS A 59 -1.87 -8.96 -3.00
C CYS A 59 -2.46 -7.91 -3.93
N VAL A 60 -3.77 -7.99 -4.20
CA VAL A 60 -4.50 -7.02 -5.02
C VAL A 60 -5.70 -6.51 -4.23
N VAL A 61 -5.80 -5.19 -4.13
CA VAL A 61 -6.98 -4.48 -3.60
C VAL A 61 -7.53 -3.58 -4.68
N ALA A 62 -8.84 -3.63 -4.92
CA ALA A 62 -9.54 -2.79 -5.88
C ALA A 62 -10.77 -2.14 -5.24
N GLY A 63 -11.18 -0.96 -5.72
CA GLY A 63 -12.39 -0.30 -5.24
C GLY A 63 -12.29 0.27 -3.82
N SER A 64 -11.08 0.57 -3.34
CA SER A 64 -10.91 1.20 -2.03
C SER A 64 -11.38 2.66 -2.06
N THR A 65 -12.04 3.10 -0.98
CA THR A 65 -12.59 4.45 -0.84
C THR A 65 -11.50 5.53 -0.77
N SER A 66 -10.30 5.19 -0.29
CA SER A 66 -9.14 6.09 -0.30
C SER A 66 -7.84 5.36 -0.58
N ALA A 67 -6.81 6.12 -0.98
CA ALA A 67 -5.48 5.59 -1.22
C ALA A 67 -4.86 5.01 0.07
N TRP A 68 -5.09 5.64 1.23
CA TRP A 68 -4.62 5.13 2.53
C TRP A 68 -5.37 3.87 2.96
N LYS A 69 -6.69 3.84 2.75
CA LYS A 69 -7.49 2.65 3.01
C LYS A 69 -6.99 1.45 2.18
N CYS A 70 -6.56 1.69 0.95
CA CYS A 70 -5.97 0.66 0.09
C CYS A 70 -4.68 0.07 0.71
N ILE A 71 -3.84 0.90 1.34
CA ILE A 71 -2.64 0.44 2.07
C ILE A 71 -3.03 -0.35 3.32
N TYR A 72 -4.00 0.12 4.10
CA TYR A 72 -4.45 -0.60 5.30
C TYR A 72 -5.11 -1.94 4.96
N ASP A 73 -5.80 -2.03 3.83
CA ASP A 73 -6.34 -3.30 3.33
C ASP A 73 -5.23 -4.28 2.96
N HIS A 74 -4.15 -3.82 2.32
CA HIS A 74 -2.97 -4.66 2.08
C HIS A 74 -2.37 -5.18 3.39
N VAL A 75 -2.18 -4.30 4.38
CA VAL A 75 -1.64 -4.71 5.69
C VAL A 75 -2.57 -5.71 6.38
N ALA A 76 -3.88 -5.46 6.39
CA ALA A 76 -4.84 -6.36 7.00
C ALA A 76 -4.86 -7.73 6.31
N ILE A 77 -4.80 -7.77 4.98
CA ILE A 77 -4.73 -9.02 4.20
C ILE A 77 -3.44 -9.76 4.51
N TYR A 78 -2.28 -9.11 4.45
CA TYR A 78 -1.01 -9.78 4.75
C TYR A 78 -0.97 -10.30 6.17
N ARG A 79 -1.28 -9.46 7.17
CA ARG A 79 -1.32 -9.90 8.56
C ARG A 79 -2.31 -11.06 8.77
N ARG A 80 -3.46 -11.05 8.10
CA ARG A 80 -4.43 -12.17 8.20
C ARG A 80 -3.83 -13.53 7.87
N PHE A 81 -2.86 -13.59 6.96
CA PHE A 81 -2.23 -14.83 6.49
C PHE A 81 -0.84 -15.09 7.09
N PHE A 82 -0.11 -14.05 7.52
CA PHE A 82 1.30 -14.15 7.91
C PHE A 82 1.61 -13.65 9.33
N ASP A 83 0.67 -12.99 10.01
CA ASP A 83 0.80 -12.59 11.43
C ASP A 83 0.09 -13.64 12.30
N PRO A 84 0.82 -14.45 13.09
CA PRO A 84 0.23 -15.49 13.94
C PRO A 84 -0.67 -14.92 15.04
N ASP A 85 -0.45 -13.66 15.42
CA ASP A 85 -1.19 -12.94 16.45
C ASP A 85 -2.29 -12.05 15.85
N TYR A 86 -2.63 -12.23 14.57
CA TYR A 86 -3.61 -11.40 13.90
C TYR A 86 -5.00 -11.51 14.55
N VAL A 87 -5.47 -10.37 15.06
CA VAL A 87 -6.86 -10.18 15.48
C VAL A 87 -7.57 -9.32 14.43
N PRO A 88 -8.69 -9.79 13.83
CA PRO A 88 -9.45 -8.99 12.88
C PRO A 88 -9.94 -7.70 13.55
N VAL A 89 -9.67 -6.56 12.92
CA VAL A 89 -10.26 -5.29 13.34
C VAL A 89 -11.76 -5.36 13.10
N GLN A 90 -12.56 -5.34 14.17
CA GLN A 90 -14.01 -5.21 14.03
C GLN A 90 -14.31 -3.81 13.46
N ARG A 91 -14.88 -3.77 12.26
CA ARG A 91 -15.27 -2.50 11.62
C ARG A 91 -16.35 -1.83 12.48
N ALA A 92 -16.09 -0.61 12.93
CA ALA A 92 -17.17 0.32 13.26
C ALA A 92 -18.01 0.55 11.98
N PRO A 93 -19.34 0.77 12.09
CA PRO A 93 -20.17 1.09 10.93
C PRO A 93 -19.58 2.29 10.18
N ALA A 94 -19.62 2.23 8.85
CA ALA A 94 -19.08 3.28 8.00
C ALA A 94 -19.79 4.60 8.29
N GLU A 95 -19.08 5.56 8.89
CA GLU A 95 -19.49 6.96 8.83
C GLU A 95 -19.19 7.45 7.41
N GLU A 96 -20.19 7.99 6.73
CA GLU A 96 -20.02 8.68 5.45
C GLU A 96 -19.03 9.83 5.66
N GLU A 97 -17.79 9.68 5.17
CA GLU A 97 -16.87 10.81 5.02
C GLU A 97 -17.48 11.75 3.97
N THR A 98 -18.10 12.84 4.43
CA THR A 98 -18.55 13.94 3.58
C THR A 98 -17.32 14.57 2.94
N SER A 99 -17.26 14.53 1.61
CA SER A 99 -16.26 15.23 0.81
C SER A 99 -16.41 16.74 0.97
N GLU A 100 -15.49 17.36 1.69
CA GLU A 100 -15.19 18.79 1.53
C GLU A 100 -13.85 18.89 0.80
N ASP A 101 -13.93 18.78 -0.53
CA ASP A 101 -12.88 19.19 -1.45
C ASP A 101 -13.11 20.68 -1.74
N GLU A 102 -12.73 21.55 -0.81
CA GLU A 102 -12.54 22.97 -1.12
C GLU A 102 -11.10 23.14 -1.62
N GLY A 103 -11.00 23.32 -2.93
CA GLY A 103 -9.75 23.63 -3.59
C GLY A 103 -9.19 24.97 -3.16
N GLU A 104 -7.86 25.03 -3.05
CA GLU A 104 -7.05 26.22 -3.32
C GLU A 104 -5.68 25.81 -3.88
#